data_AF-A0A920DGQ7-F1
#
_entry.id   AF-A0A920DGQ7-F1
#
_cell.length_a   1.000
_cell.length_b   1.000
_cell.length_c   1.000
_cell.angle_alpha   90.00
_cell.angle_beta   90.00
_cell.angle_gamma   90.00
#
_symmetry.space_group_name_H-M   'P 1'
#
loop_
_entity.id
_entity.type
_entity.pdbx_description
1 polymer ?
#
loop_
_entity_poly.entity_id
_entity_poly.type
_entity_poly.pdbx_seq_one_letter_code
_entity_poly.pdbx_strand_id
1 'polypeptide(L)'
;MKYKPPKYILFYVYIFFLLYTFLFIRPQQSERVQLGVYELEKYNETKVNLNIFNIRELEIEIIDTYTTPDDKLCKFEEIYIFGSLPSFNRFVRLRIQDVDVSSGLKVTNEVESENYSRVDYQDPISIISKTFTCINESIYIEFEENIDIEYLRIIQDDSDTYRSVKLINIDAYS
;
A
#
# COMPACT_ATOMS: atom_id res chain seq x y z
N MET A 1 -66.44 7.38 -2.05
CA MET A 1 -65.81 6.03 -2.05
C MET A 1 -64.59 6.07 -1.15
N LYS A 2 -64.47 5.17 -0.17
CA LYS A 2 -63.36 5.17 0.79
C LYS A 2 -62.20 4.37 0.18
N TYR A 3 -61.10 5.05 -0.15
CA TYR A 3 -59.93 4.44 -0.76
C TYR A 3 -59.38 3.34 0.16
N LYS A 4 -59.26 2.11 -0.37
CA LYS A 4 -58.59 1.00 0.32
C LYS A 4 -57.16 0.95 -0.19
N PRO A 5 -56.14 1.14 0.67
CA PRO A 5 -54.76 1.06 0.24
C PRO A 5 -54.44 -0.36 -0.28
N PRO A 6 -53.54 -0.48 -1.26
CA PRO A 6 -53.18 -1.78 -1.83
C PRO A 6 -52.56 -2.69 -0.78
N LYS A 7 -52.94 -3.98 -0.82
CA LYS A 7 -52.70 -4.98 0.23
C LYS A 7 -51.22 -5.25 0.58
N TYR A 8 -50.26 -4.64 -0.13
CA TYR A 8 -48.83 -4.89 0.03
C TYR A 8 -47.99 -3.63 -0.06
N ILE A 9 -48.56 -2.45 0.19
CA ILE A 9 -47.81 -1.18 0.03
C ILE A 9 -46.53 -1.15 0.87
N LEU A 10 -46.58 -1.68 2.10
CA LEU A 10 -45.41 -1.79 2.99
C LEU A 10 -44.35 -2.75 2.44
N PHE A 11 -44.75 -3.82 1.75
CA PHE A 11 -43.82 -4.76 1.12
C PHE A 11 -43.09 -4.12 -0.05
N TYR A 12 -43.79 -3.34 -0.88
CA TYR A 12 -43.17 -2.59 -1.98
C TYR A 12 -42.23 -1.51 -1.47
N VAL A 13 -42.61 -0.78 -0.41
CA VAL A 13 -41.73 0.22 0.23
C VAL A 13 -40.48 -0.43 0.81
N TYR A 14 -40.61 -1.60 1.43
CA TYR A 14 -39.48 -2.35 1.99
C TYR A 14 -38.51 -2.83 0.90
N ILE A 15 -39.02 -3.43 -0.19
CA ILE A 15 -38.19 -3.86 -1.32
C ILE A 15 -37.50 -2.66 -1.98
N PHE A 16 -38.22 -1.55 -2.14
CA PHE A 16 -37.64 -0.32 -2.67
C PHE A 16 -36.48 0.17 -1.80
N PHE A 17 -36.64 0.16 -0.47
CA PHE A 17 -35.57 0.53 0.45
C PHE A 17 -34.36 -0.42 0.35
N LEU A 18 -34.58 -1.73 0.25
CA LEU A 18 -33.51 -2.73 0.08
C LEU A 18 -32.72 -2.51 -1.22
N LEU A 19 -33.43 -2.34 -2.34
CA LEU A 19 -32.81 -2.05 -3.64
C LEU A 19 -32.10 -0.70 -3.63
N TYR A 20 -32.70 0.31 -3.01
CA TYR A 20 -32.10 1.63 -2.87
C TYR A 20 -30.80 1.57 -2.07
N THR A 21 -30.80 0.86 -0.93
CA THR A 21 -29.59 0.67 -0.12
C THR A 21 -28.53 -0.10 -0.90
N PHE A 22 -28.90 -1.15 -1.63
CA PHE A 22 -27.95 -1.95 -2.40
C PHE A 22 -27.34 -1.21 -3.60
N LEU A 23 -28.13 -0.34 -4.26
CA LEU A 23 -27.69 0.37 -5.47
C LEU A 23 -27.02 1.71 -5.18
N PHE A 24 -27.41 2.39 -4.09
CA PHE A 24 -26.97 3.77 -3.81
C PHE A 24 -26.05 3.91 -2.60
N ILE A 25 -25.98 2.93 -1.70
CA ILE A 25 -24.88 2.86 -0.73
C ILE A 25 -23.72 2.20 -1.45
N ARG A 26 -22.96 3.02 -2.20
CA ARG A 26 -21.68 2.57 -2.73
C ARG A 26 -20.73 2.32 -1.56
N PRO A 27 -19.89 1.27 -1.60
CA PRO A 27 -18.71 1.26 -0.75
C PRO A 27 -17.96 2.56 -1.03
N GLN A 28 -17.60 3.27 0.04
CA GLN A 28 -16.83 4.50 -0.03
C GLN A 28 -15.54 4.15 -0.79
N GLN A 29 -15.45 4.64 -2.03
CA GLN A 29 -14.28 4.42 -2.87
C GLN A 29 -13.13 5.13 -2.16
N SER A 30 -12.04 4.41 -1.86
CA SER A 30 -10.90 4.98 -1.15
C SER A 30 -10.41 6.23 -1.88
N GLU A 31 -10.15 7.30 -1.13
CA GLU A 31 -9.69 8.55 -1.71
C GLU A 31 -8.20 8.40 -2.04
N ARG A 32 -7.86 8.41 -3.33
CA ARG A 32 -6.46 8.31 -3.78
C ARG A 32 -5.77 9.67 -3.68
N VAL A 33 -4.62 9.68 -3.02
CA VAL A 33 -3.71 10.83 -2.92
C VAL A 33 -2.41 10.49 -3.66
N GLN A 34 -2.13 11.21 -4.74
CA GLN A 34 -0.89 11.06 -5.49
C GLN A 34 0.25 11.81 -4.78
N LEU A 35 1.29 11.11 -4.35
CA LEU A 35 2.42 11.72 -3.64
C LEU A 35 3.51 12.15 -4.62
N GLY A 36 3.67 11.38 -5.70
CA GLY A 36 4.53 11.70 -6.83
C GLY A 36 5.68 10.72 -7.01
N VAL A 37 6.64 11.15 -7.84
CA VAL A 37 7.79 10.34 -8.26
C VAL A 37 9.02 10.70 -7.44
N TYR A 38 9.69 9.69 -6.91
CA TYR A 38 10.89 9.81 -6.07
C TYR A 38 12.06 9.07 -6.70
N GLU A 39 13.25 9.67 -6.61
CA GLU A 39 14.50 9.05 -7.02
C GLU A 39 15.14 8.34 -5.84
N LEU A 40 15.58 7.11 -6.08
CA LEU A 40 16.27 6.27 -5.11
C LEU A 40 17.76 6.24 -5.40
N GLU A 41 18.58 6.34 -4.36
CA GLU A 41 20.03 6.22 -4.44
C GLU A 41 20.44 4.80 -4.86
N LYS A 42 21.42 4.72 -5.77
CA LYS A 42 21.96 3.44 -6.22
C LYS A 42 22.78 2.78 -5.10
N TYR A 43 22.52 1.50 -4.80
CA TYR A 43 23.27 0.71 -3.82
C TYR A 43 23.35 1.37 -2.42
N ASN A 44 22.31 2.10 -2.00
CA ASN A 44 22.31 2.81 -0.73
C ASN A 44 20.89 2.95 -0.16
N GLU A 45 20.78 3.51 1.05
CA GLU A 45 19.52 3.91 1.63
C GLU A 45 18.98 5.21 1.03
N THR A 46 17.67 5.29 0.88
CA THR A 46 16.95 6.51 0.52
C THR A 46 15.86 6.77 1.55
N LYS A 47 15.82 8.01 2.07
CA LYS A 47 14.73 8.49 2.92
C LYS A 47 13.74 9.29 2.07
N VAL A 48 12.53 8.76 1.92
CA VAL A 48 11.46 9.38 1.13
C VAL A 48 10.45 10.03 2.08
N ASN A 49 10.47 11.36 2.17
CA ASN A 49 9.56 12.10 3.06
C ASN A 49 8.18 12.24 2.40
N LEU A 50 7.13 11.76 3.08
CA LEU A 50 5.75 11.76 2.59
C LEU A 50 4.88 12.77 3.36
N ASN A 51 4.97 12.81 4.69
CA ASN A 51 4.17 13.67 5.57
C ASN A 51 2.67 13.63 5.27
N ILE A 52 2.11 12.42 5.21
CA ILE A 52 0.70 12.16 4.90
C ILE A 52 -0.03 11.64 6.14
N PHE A 53 -1.33 11.95 6.23
CA PHE A 53 -2.13 11.68 7.42
C PHE A 53 -3.36 10.82 7.10
N ASN A 54 -3.72 9.93 8.03
CA ASN A 54 -4.92 9.11 7.97
C ASN A 54 -5.01 8.23 6.71
N ILE A 55 -3.99 7.42 6.48
CA ILE A 55 -3.83 6.54 5.32
C ILE A 55 -4.02 5.08 5.74
N ARG A 56 -4.65 4.28 4.89
CA ARG A 56 -4.86 2.85 5.12
C ARG A 56 -4.05 1.95 4.19
N GLU A 57 -3.75 2.44 3.00
CA GLU A 57 -2.98 1.67 2.01
C GLU A 57 -1.98 2.57 1.30
N LEU A 58 -0.83 1.99 0.95
CA LEU A 58 0.23 2.63 0.19
C LEU A 58 0.61 1.75 -1.01
N GLU A 59 0.68 2.36 -2.19
CA GLU A 59 1.13 1.73 -3.43
C GLU A 59 2.47 2.33 -3.85
N ILE A 60 3.46 1.47 -4.11
CA ILE A 60 4.77 1.84 -4.66
C ILE A 60 4.92 1.19 -6.03
N GLU A 61 4.91 2.00 -7.08
CA GLU A 61 5.11 1.55 -8.46
C GLU A 61 6.56 1.79 -8.90
N ILE A 62 7.18 0.79 -9.53
CA ILE A 62 8.54 0.89 -10.08
C ILE A 62 8.48 1.53 -11.46
N ILE A 63 9.02 2.73 -11.61
CA ILE A 63 8.98 3.49 -12.87
C ILE A 63 10.24 3.28 -13.70
N ASP A 64 11.41 3.23 -13.06
CA ASP A 64 12.69 3.08 -13.75
C ASP A 64 13.73 2.37 -12.90
N THR A 65 14.74 1.80 -13.55
CA THR A 65 15.85 1.07 -12.90
C THR A 65 17.19 1.57 -13.40
N TYR A 66 18.23 1.43 -12.59
CA TYR A 66 19.58 1.73 -13.04
C TYR A 66 20.02 0.72 -14.11
N THR A 67 20.63 1.22 -15.18
CA THR A 67 21.17 0.37 -16.24
C THR A 67 22.31 -0.49 -15.70
N THR A 68 22.22 -1.80 -15.90
CA THR A 68 23.29 -2.75 -15.58
C THR A 68 23.77 -3.41 -16.88
N PRO A 69 25.07 -3.70 -17.01
CA PRO A 69 25.62 -4.36 -18.20
C PRO A 69 25.09 -5.78 -18.39
N ASP A 70 24.70 -6.45 -17.31
CA ASP A 70 24.09 -7.77 -17.32
C ASP A 70 22.60 -7.71 -16.93
N ASP A 71 21.84 -8.70 -17.38
CA ASP A 71 20.47 -8.93 -16.94
C ASP A 71 20.46 -9.44 -15.49
N LYS A 72 19.91 -8.62 -14.60
CA LYS A 72 19.81 -8.89 -13.16
C LYS A 72 18.38 -8.68 -12.70
N LEU A 73 17.95 -9.46 -11.72
CA LEU A 73 16.66 -9.25 -11.04
C LEU A 73 16.72 -7.96 -10.23
N CYS A 74 15.61 -7.24 -10.14
CA CYS A 74 15.46 -6.12 -9.22
C CYS A 74 15.19 -6.62 -7.81
N LYS A 75 15.75 -5.94 -6.81
CA LYS A 75 15.53 -6.24 -5.39
C LYS A 75 15.43 -4.96 -4.57
N PHE A 76 14.42 -4.89 -3.71
CA PHE A 76 14.40 -4.01 -2.54
C PHE A 76 14.87 -4.84 -1.35
N GLU A 77 15.99 -4.46 -0.73
CA GLU A 77 16.54 -5.22 0.40
C GLU A 77 15.60 -5.09 1.60
N GLU A 78 15.32 -3.85 1.99
CA GLU A 78 14.49 -3.52 3.14
C GLU A 78 13.66 -2.25 2.87
N ILE A 79 12.37 -2.32 3.11
CA ILE A 79 11.47 -1.15 3.15
C ILE A 79 10.91 -1.03 4.56
N TYR A 80 11.10 0.14 5.16
CA TYR A 80 10.54 0.51 6.46
C TYR A 80 9.61 1.70 6.34
N ILE A 81 8.58 1.70 7.18
CA ILE A 81 7.53 2.72 7.18
C ILE A 81 7.53 3.38 8.55
N PHE A 82 7.68 4.69 8.56
CA PHE A 82 7.81 5.45 9.79
C PHE A 82 6.73 6.51 9.91
N GLY A 83 6.09 6.57 11.08
CA GLY A 83 5.07 7.57 11.37
C GLY A 83 4.37 7.30 12.70
N SER A 84 3.07 7.55 12.79
CA SER A 84 2.32 7.48 14.05
C SER A 84 0.89 7.01 13.87
N LEU A 85 0.33 6.43 14.94
CA LEU A 85 -1.11 6.19 15.02
C LEU A 85 -1.82 7.52 15.33
N PRO A 86 -2.95 7.86 14.69
CA PRO A 86 -3.67 9.11 14.95
C PRO A 86 -4.12 9.24 16.42
N SER A 87 -4.35 8.10 17.08
CA SER A 87 -4.74 7.99 18.48
C SER A 87 -3.56 8.15 19.46
N PHE A 88 -2.33 7.86 19.02
CA PHE A 88 -1.12 7.92 19.83
C PHE A 88 -0.05 8.71 19.07
N ASN A 89 0.12 9.98 19.45
CA ASN A 89 1.08 10.93 18.86
C ASN A 89 2.57 10.59 19.15
N ARG A 90 2.91 9.30 19.24
CA ARG A 90 4.27 8.78 19.38
C ARG A 90 4.72 8.26 18.02
N PHE A 91 5.90 8.70 17.62
CA PHE A 91 6.57 8.23 16.42
C PHE A 91 7.05 6.79 16.63
N VAL A 92 6.51 5.86 15.86
CA VAL A 92 6.76 4.42 15.97
C VAL A 92 6.90 3.81 14.57
N ARG A 93 7.48 2.60 14.49
CA ARG A 93 7.38 1.79 13.28
C ARG A 93 5.99 1.21 13.22
N LEU A 94 5.33 1.34 12.08
CA LEU A 94 3.89 1.09 11.97
C LEU A 94 3.63 -0.37 11.61
N ARG A 95 2.58 -0.92 12.21
CA ARG A 95 2.16 -2.30 12.00
C ARG A 95 1.52 -2.44 10.63
N ILE A 96 1.99 -3.43 9.87
CA ILE A 96 1.45 -3.77 8.55
C ILE A 96 0.45 -4.91 8.71
N GLN A 97 -0.70 -4.79 8.06
CA GLN A 97 -1.71 -5.85 7.99
C GLN A 97 -1.32 -6.87 6.92
N ASP A 98 -0.98 -6.38 5.74
CA ASP A 98 -0.71 -7.22 4.57
C ASP A 98 0.25 -6.49 3.61
N VAL A 99 1.02 -7.27 2.86
CA VAL A 99 1.87 -6.80 1.76
C VAL A 99 1.59 -7.65 0.54
N ASP A 100 0.90 -7.09 -0.45
CA ASP A 100 0.69 -7.72 -1.74
C ASP A 100 1.61 -7.09 -2.80
N VAL A 101 1.87 -7.84 -3.86
CA VAL A 101 2.72 -7.38 -4.96
C VAL A 101 2.17 -7.84 -6.30
N SER A 102 2.41 -7.05 -7.34
CA SER A 102 2.04 -7.43 -8.70
C SER A 102 2.75 -8.70 -9.17
N SER A 103 2.22 -9.32 -10.23
CA SER A 103 2.59 -10.68 -10.61
C SER A 103 4.09 -10.90 -10.88
N GLY A 104 4.82 -9.87 -11.33
CA GLY A 104 6.25 -9.91 -11.61
C GLY A 104 7.14 -9.76 -10.38
N LEU A 105 6.59 -9.54 -9.19
CA LEU A 105 7.31 -9.41 -7.92
C LEU A 105 6.97 -10.55 -6.95
N LYS A 106 7.79 -10.68 -5.91
CA LYS A 106 7.60 -11.61 -4.80
C LYS A 106 8.11 -10.99 -3.51
N VAL A 107 7.31 -11.04 -2.45
CA VAL A 107 7.76 -10.75 -1.08
C VAL A 107 8.60 -11.93 -0.58
N THR A 108 9.82 -11.67 -0.13
CA THR A 108 10.76 -12.74 0.29
C THR A 108 10.56 -13.15 1.73
N ASN A 109 9.96 -12.29 2.56
CA ASN A 109 9.78 -12.47 3.99
C ASN A 109 8.34 -12.21 4.48
N GLU A 110 7.36 -12.62 3.67
CA GLU A 110 5.90 -12.46 3.87
C GLU A 110 5.44 -12.75 5.31
N VAL A 111 5.85 -13.89 5.88
CA VAL A 111 5.48 -14.33 7.24
C VAL A 111 6.06 -13.43 8.35
N GLU A 112 7.22 -12.81 8.10
CA GLU A 112 7.88 -11.94 9.07
C GLU A 112 7.30 -10.51 8.98
N SER A 113 6.99 -10.02 7.78
CA SER A 113 6.40 -8.68 7.59
C SER A 113 5.03 -8.48 8.24
N GLU A 114 4.26 -9.54 8.49
CA GLU A 114 2.90 -9.50 9.06
C GLU A 114 2.84 -9.53 10.61
N ASN A 115 3.97 -9.31 11.30
CA ASN A 115 4.11 -9.67 12.71
C ASN A 115 3.05 -9.06 13.67
N TYR A 116 2.31 -9.93 14.37
CA TYR A 116 1.13 -9.56 15.18
C TYR A 116 1.43 -9.08 16.62
N SER A 117 2.69 -9.06 17.05
CA SER A 117 3.01 -9.09 18.49
C SER A 117 3.42 -7.76 19.14
N ARG A 118 3.80 -6.69 18.41
CA ARG A 118 4.28 -5.43 19.02
C ARG A 118 3.93 -4.19 18.20
N VAL A 119 3.28 -3.21 18.84
CA VAL A 119 2.77 -1.96 18.22
C VAL A 119 3.88 -1.06 17.65
N ASP A 120 5.11 -1.19 18.17
CA ASP A 120 6.25 -0.31 17.82
C ASP A 120 7.33 -1.02 16.99
N TYR A 121 7.01 -2.18 16.41
CA TYR A 121 7.97 -3.01 15.68
C TYR A 121 7.42 -3.41 14.32
N GLN A 122 8.28 -3.29 13.31
CA GLN A 122 8.03 -3.67 11.94
C GLN A 122 9.24 -4.46 11.44
N ASP A 123 9.01 -5.67 10.96
CA ASP A 123 10.01 -6.41 10.17
C ASP A 123 10.11 -5.75 8.78
N PRO A 124 11.33 -5.60 8.23
CA PRO A 124 11.51 -4.92 6.94
C PRO A 124 10.70 -5.63 5.85
N ILE A 125 10.11 -4.92 4.89
CA ILE A 125 9.56 -5.59 3.71
C ILE A 125 10.69 -5.81 2.71
N SER A 126 10.91 -7.06 2.30
CA SER A 126 11.93 -7.41 1.30
C SER A 126 11.26 -7.99 0.05
N ILE A 127 11.65 -7.48 -1.13
CA ILE A 127 10.94 -7.74 -2.38
C ILE A 127 11.95 -8.04 -3.48
N ILE A 128 11.69 -9.10 -4.23
CA ILE A 128 12.49 -9.49 -5.39
C ILE A 128 11.59 -9.69 -6.61
N SER A 129 12.07 -9.24 -7.76
CA SER A 129 11.41 -9.54 -9.03
C SER A 129 11.56 -11.02 -9.42
N LYS A 130 10.53 -11.56 -10.07
CA LYS A 130 10.54 -12.91 -10.67
C LYS A 130 11.18 -12.92 -12.06
N THR A 131 11.26 -11.75 -12.70
CA THR A 131 11.78 -11.54 -14.05
C THR A 131 12.85 -10.45 -14.08
N PHE A 132 13.70 -10.41 -15.10
CA PHE A 132 14.72 -9.36 -15.28
C PHE A 132 14.13 -7.96 -15.58
N THR A 133 12.82 -7.90 -15.81
CA THR A 133 12.04 -6.67 -15.94
C THR A 133 11.15 -6.52 -14.71
N CYS A 134 11.28 -5.39 -14.02
CA CYS A 134 10.44 -5.05 -12.86
C CYS A 134 9.75 -3.68 -13.02
N ILE A 135 9.85 -3.06 -14.19
CA ILE A 135 9.22 -1.77 -14.48
C ILE A 135 7.70 -1.97 -14.62
N ASN A 136 6.92 -1.03 -14.09
CA ASN A 136 5.45 -1.06 -13.96
C ASN A 136 4.92 -2.16 -13.04
N GLU A 137 5.78 -2.73 -12.18
CA GLU A 137 5.35 -3.59 -11.10
C GLU A 137 5.11 -2.74 -9.84
N SER A 138 4.13 -3.14 -9.05
CA SER A 138 3.64 -2.41 -7.88
C SER A 138 3.71 -3.25 -6.61
N ILE A 139 3.92 -2.55 -5.50
CA ILE A 139 3.94 -3.08 -4.14
C ILE A 139 2.78 -2.40 -3.40
N TYR A 140 1.89 -3.18 -2.81
CA TYR A 140 0.72 -2.73 -2.07
C TYR A 140 0.91 -3.07 -0.60
N ILE A 141 0.78 -2.07 0.26
CA ILE A 141 0.98 -2.21 1.71
C ILE A 141 -0.30 -1.75 2.40
N GLU A 142 -1.03 -2.69 3.01
CA GLU A 142 -2.23 -2.39 3.80
C GLU A 142 -1.87 -2.30 5.29
N PHE A 143 -2.44 -1.31 5.98
CA PHE A 143 -2.30 -1.11 7.41
C PHE A 143 -3.57 -1.54 8.15
N GLU A 144 -3.41 -2.06 9.39
CA GLU A 144 -4.54 -2.54 10.19
C GLU A 144 -5.53 -1.43 10.58
N GLU A 145 -5.00 -0.22 10.72
CA GLU A 145 -5.75 0.98 11.03
C GLU A 145 -5.20 2.15 10.20
N ASN A 146 -5.95 3.25 10.15
CA ASN A 146 -5.46 4.45 9.49
C ASN A 146 -4.27 5.02 10.27
N ILE A 147 -3.17 5.31 9.56
CA ILE A 147 -1.94 5.81 10.15
C ILE A 147 -1.48 7.11 9.50
N ASP A 148 -0.65 7.86 10.21
CA ASP A 148 0.07 8.99 9.66
C ASP A 148 1.47 8.52 9.28
N ILE A 149 1.93 8.80 8.06
CA ILE A 149 3.26 8.39 7.55
C ILE A 149 4.12 9.63 7.35
N GLU A 150 5.23 9.70 8.07
CA GLU A 150 6.20 10.79 7.93
C GLU A 150 7.15 10.49 6.76
N TYR A 151 7.73 9.30 6.73
CA TYR A 151 8.65 8.89 5.66
C TYR A 151 8.74 7.38 5.48
N LEU A 152 9.22 6.99 4.30
CA LEU A 152 9.70 5.65 4.01
C LEU A 152 11.22 5.63 4.03
N ARG A 153 11.80 4.54 4.55
CA ARG A 153 13.23 4.26 4.39
C ARG A 153 13.36 3.03 3.51
N ILE A 154 13.94 3.22 2.33
CA ILE A 154 14.12 2.17 1.32
C ILE A 154 15.61 1.89 1.21
N ILE A 155 16.01 0.65 1.43
CA ILE A 155 17.38 0.18 1.34
C ILE A 155 17.49 -0.73 0.12
N GLN A 156 18.43 -0.39 -0.76
CA GLN A 156 18.77 -1.22 -1.92
C GLN A 156 19.93 -2.14 -1.57
N ASP A 157 19.99 -3.30 -2.23
CA ASP A 157 21.15 -4.19 -2.15
C ASP A 157 22.41 -3.39 -2.50
N ASP A 158 23.41 -3.41 -1.62
CA ASP A 158 24.68 -2.71 -1.81
C ASP A 158 25.66 -3.51 -2.68
N SER A 159 25.31 -4.75 -2.98
CA SER A 159 26.04 -5.62 -3.89
C SER A 159 25.59 -5.40 -5.34
N ASP A 160 26.50 -5.56 -6.31
CA ASP A 160 26.13 -5.53 -7.73
C ASP A 160 25.49 -6.88 -8.16
N THR A 161 24.79 -7.58 -7.27
CA THR A 161 24.13 -8.84 -7.57
C THR A 161 22.74 -8.61 -8.16
N TYR A 162 22.04 -7.59 -7.66
CA TYR A 162 20.70 -7.21 -8.10
C TYR A 162 20.69 -5.85 -8.80
N ARG A 163 19.68 -5.61 -9.62
CA ARG A 163 19.44 -4.32 -10.26
C ARG A 163 18.77 -3.37 -9.28
N SER A 164 19.42 -2.24 -9.03
CA SER A 164 18.84 -1.15 -8.23
C SER A 164 17.69 -0.46 -8.97
N VAL A 165 16.62 -0.17 -8.23
CA VAL A 165 15.51 0.67 -8.70
C VAL A 165 15.95 2.13 -8.64
N LYS A 166 15.56 2.93 -9.64
CA LYS A 166 15.94 4.33 -9.75
C LYS A 166 14.77 5.25 -9.45
N LEU A 167 13.62 5.01 -10.05
CA LEU A 167 12.44 5.85 -9.88
C LEU A 167 11.28 5.01 -9.38
N ILE A 168 10.59 5.52 -8.37
CA ILE A 168 9.33 4.97 -7.88
C ILE A 168 8.26 6.05 -7.89
N ASN A 169 7.02 5.68 -8.17
CA ASN A 169 5.84 6.51 -7.93
C ASN A 169 5.13 6.00 -6.66
N ILE A 170 4.68 6.91 -5.81
CA ILE A 170 3.98 6.54 -4.58
C ILE A 170 2.58 7.16 -4.58
N ASP A 171 1.60 6.31 -4.34
CA ASP A 171 0.20 6.64 -4.15
C ASP A 171 -0.27 6.17 -2.77
N ALA A 172 -1.18 6.93 -2.17
CA ALA A 172 -1.75 6.67 -0.85
C ALA A 172 -3.28 6.61 -0.93
N TYR A 173 -3.89 5.77 -0.11
CA TYR A 173 -5.34 5.56 -0.10
C TYR A 173 -5.87 5.58 1.34
N SER A 174 -6.94 6.35 1.57
CA SER A 174 -7.65 6.45 2.86
C SER A 174 -9.00 5.76 2.86
#